data_AF-A0A7W0YHZ6-F1
#
_entry.id   AF-A0A7W0YHZ6-F1
#
_cell.length_a   1.000
_cell.length_b   1.000
_cell.length_c   1.000
_cell.angle_alpha   90.00
_cell.angle_beta   90.00
_cell.angle_gamma   90.00
#
_symmetry.space_group_name_H-M   'P 1'
#
loop_
_entity.id
_entity.type
_entity.pdbx_description
1 polymer ?
#
loop_
_entity_poly.entity_id
_entity_poly.type
_entity_poly.pdbx_seq_one_letter_code
_entity_poly.pdbx_strand_id
1 'polypeptide(L)'
;MSCYLKLEPRDRARGKYLIKFKNRVKEAMSGLPRLGLDRAVQEAAARDLERIQDHLRPPENLPSTQGVALFACEKIGLFEALPLPVVYRSRLAVDSTPLVRELASVEDEFGRLLTVVLDRT
;
A
#
# COMPACT_ATOMS: atom_id res chain seq x y z
N MET A 1 -1.06 -9.30 -4.16
CA MET A 1 -0.22 -8.54 -3.20
C MET A 1 -0.99 -7.40 -2.58
N SER A 2 -0.73 -7.09 -1.31
CA SER A 2 -1.33 -5.97 -0.58
C SER A 2 -0.27 -5.11 0.11
N CYS A 3 -0.36 -3.79 -0.05
CA CYS A 3 0.54 -2.82 0.56
C CYS A 3 -0.29 -1.69 1.19
N TYR A 4 -0.04 -1.41 2.47
CA TYR A 4 -0.65 -0.31 3.21
C TYR A 4 0.45 0.66 3.59
N LEU A 5 0.31 1.94 3.27
CA LEU A 5 1.31 2.96 3.57
C LEU A 5 0.71 4.12 4.35
N LYS A 6 1.38 4.47 5.45
CA LYS A 6 1.24 5.78 6.08
C LYS A 6 1.82 6.88 5.18
N LEU A 7 1.03 7.93 5.02
CA LEU A 7 1.32 9.13 4.24
C LEU A 7 1.06 10.40 5.06
N GLU A 8 1.38 10.39 6.35
CA GLU A 8 1.33 11.59 7.19
C GLU A 8 2.33 12.65 6.64
N PRO A 9 2.21 13.95 6.99
CA PRO A 9 3.12 14.99 6.48
C PRO A 9 4.61 14.65 6.67
N ARG A 10 4.96 14.01 7.80
CA ARG A 10 6.32 13.54 8.10
C ARG A 10 6.80 12.40 7.18
N ASP A 11 5.89 11.62 6.61
CA ASP A 11 6.19 10.52 5.68
C ASP A 11 6.37 11.05 4.26
N ARG A 12 5.59 12.05 3.87
CA ARG A 12 5.70 12.74 2.58
C ARG A 12 6.96 13.59 2.48
N ALA A 13 7.35 14.23 3.59
CA ALA A 13 8.54 15.05 3.66
C ALA A 13 9.78 14.30 3.15
N ARG A 14 10.42 14.83 2.11
CA ARG A 14 11.62 14.26 1.46
C ARG A 14 11.44 12.82 0.95
N GLY A 15 10.20 12.39 0.65
CA GLY A 15 9.94 11.06 0.10
C GLY A 15 10.20 9.90 1.07
N LYS A 16 10.14 10.12 2.39
CA LYS A 16 10.40 9.08 3.39
C LYS A 16 9.51 7.85 3.25
N TYR A 17 8.29 8.00 2.73
CA TYR A 17 7.39 6.89 2.41
C TYR A 17 8.01 5.89 1.42
N LEU A 18 8.75 6.36 0.40
CA LEU A 18 9.46 5.50 -0.55
C LEU A 18 10.57 4.69 0.13
N ILE A 19 11.30 5.32 1.06
CA ILE A 19 12.35 4.64 1.83
C ILE A 19 11.72 3.54 2.69
N LYS A 20 10.64 3.85 3.41
CA LYS A 20 9.89 2.88 4.22
C LYS A 20 9.35 1.73 3.37
N PHE A 21 8.83 2.02 2.18
CA PHE A 21 8.37 1.01 1.23
C PHE A 21 9.52 0.11 0.77
N LYS A 22 10.64 0.67 0.31
CA LYS A 22 11.82 -0.10 -0.15
C LYS A 22 12.39 -1.01 0.93
N ASN A 23 12.44 -0.55 2.19
CA ASN A 23 12.88 -1.39 3.30
C ASN A 23 11.96 -2.61 3.48
N ARG A 24 10.64 -2.41 3.36
CA ARG A 24 9.65 -3.49 3.43
C ARG A 24 9.71 -4.45 2.26
N VAL A 25 9.91 -3.95 1.05
CA VAL A 25 10.16 -4.76 -0.15
C VAL A 25 11.34 -5.70 0.10
N LYS A 26 12.45 -5.15 0.61
CA LYS A 26 13.66 -5.93 0.92
C LYS A 26 13.38 -7.02 1.97
N GLU A 27 12.70 -6.67 3.06
CA GLU A 27 12.29 -7.61 4.10
C GLU A 27 11.42 -8.74 3.52
N ALA A 28 10.36 -8.40 2.79
CA ALA A 28 9.44 -9.36 2.17
C ALA A 28 10.16 -10.30 1.20
N MET A 29 10.95 -9.74 0.27
CA MET A 29 11.70 -10.52 -0.73
C MET A 29 12.74 -11.44 -0.08
N SER A 30 13.40 -11.01 0.99
CA SER A 30 14.33 -11.87 1.74
C SER A 30 13.65 -13.04 2.45
N GLY A 31 12.36 -12.90 2.76
CA GLY A 31 11.54 -13.95 3.39
C GLY A 31 11.03 -15.00 2.42
N LEU A 32 10.82 -14.65 1.13
CA LEU A 32 10.22 -15.54 0.14
C LEU A 32 10.96 -16.88 -0.06
N PRO A 33 12.31 -16.93 -0.13
CA PRO A 33 13.00 -18.21 -0.31
C PRO A 33 12.78 -19.20 0.84
N ARG A 34 12.51 -18.69 2.05
CA ARG A 34 12.26 -19.53 3.23
C ARG A 34 10.89 -20.21 3.20
N LEU A 35 10.00 -19.78 2.31
CA LEU A 35 8.65 -20.32 2.15
C LEU A 35 8.58 -21.48 1.15
N GLY A 36 9.71 -21.88 0.53
CA GLY A 36 9.74 -22.98 -0.44
C GLY A 36 8.93 -22.69 -1.72
N LEU A 37 8.66 -21.42 -2.00
CA LEU A 37 7.86 -21.00 -3.16
C LEU A 37 8.65 -21.18 -4.47
N ASP A 38 7.94 -21.58 -5.52
CA ASP A 38 8.50 -21.70 -6.87
C ASP A 38 9.09 -20.37 -7.36
N ARG A 39 10.14 -20.45 -8.17
CA ARG A 39 10.84 -19.30 -8.76
C ARG A 39 9.87 -18.39 -9.51
N ALA A 40 8.93 -18.97 -10.27
CA ALA A 40 7.95 -18.21 -11.03
C ALA A 40 7.04 -17.35 -10.13
N VAL A 41 6.70 -17.85 -8.94
CA VAL A 41 5.89 -17.11 -7.95
C VAL A 41 6.69 -15.95 -7.35
N GLN A 42 7.98 -16.17 -7.07
CA GLN A 42 8.87 -15.12 -6.55
C GLN A 42 9.07 -13.99 -7.58
N GLU A 43 9.23 -14.34 -8.86
CA GLU A 43 9.37 -13.38 -9.95
C GLU A 43 8.07 -12.59 -10.19
N ALA A 44 6.91 -13.25 -10.13
CA ALA A 44 5.62 -12.56 -10.21
C ALA A 44 5.43 -11.57 -9.06
N ALA A 45 5.78 -11.96 -7.82
CA ALA A 45 5.76 -11.06 -6.68
C ALA A 45 6.70 -9.86 -6.87
N ALA A 46 7.90 -10.08 -7.41
CA ALA A 46 8.84 -9.00 -7.70
C ALA A 46 8.29 -7.99 -8.73
N ARG A 47 7.66 -8.47 -9.81
CA ARG A 47 7.02 -7.62 -10.83
C ARG A 47 5.88 -6.80 -10.25
N ASP A 48 5.02 -7.41 -9.42
CA ASP A 48 3.96 -6.66 -8.75
C ASP A 48 4.52 -5.59 -7.79
N LEU A 49 5.67 -5.84 -7.13
CA LEU A 49 6.31 -4.88 -6.23
C LEU A 49 6.90 -3.71 -7.01
N GLU A 50 7.48 -3.98 -8.17
CA GLU A 50 7.99 -2.97 -9.09
C GLU A 50 6.87 -2.05 -9.58
N ARG A 51 5.72 -2.61 -9.98
CA ARG A 51 4.53 -1.82 -10.37
C ARG A 51 4.07 -0.89 -9.25
N ILE A 52 4.01 -1.39 -8.01
CA ILE A 52 3.67 -0.57 -6.84
C ILE A 52 4.74 0.52 -6.63
N GLN A 53 6.01 0.19 -6.75
CA GLN A 53 7.11 1.14 -6.60
C GLN A 53 7.01 2.27 -7.62
N ASP A 54 6.75 1.93 -8.89
CA ASP A 54 6.68 2.88 -9.99
C ASP A 54 5.47 3.80 -9.86
N HIS A 55 4.33 3.28 -9.39
CA HIS A 55 3.19 4.12 -9.04
C HIS A 55 3.51 5.09 -7.89
N LEU A 56 4.31 4.69 -6.90
CA LEU A 56 4.67 5.52 -5.75
C LEU A 56 5.74 6.57 -6.06
N ARG A 57 6.51 6.45 -7.15
CA ARG A 57 7.62 7.38 -7.45
C ARG A 57 7.13 8.82 -7.68
N PRO A 58 6.13 9.07 -8.53
CA PRO A 58 5.61 10.42 -8.75
C PRO A 58 4.71 10.82 -7.58
N PRO A 59 5.03 11.90 -6.83
CA PRO A 59 4.22 12.34 -5.70
C PRO A 59 2.77 12.66 -6.05
N GLU A 60 2.51 13.06 -7.30
CA GLU A 60 1.19 13.36 -7.87
C GLU A 60 0.24 12.15 -7.91
N ASN A 61 0.78 10.93 -7.88
CA ASN A 61 -0.03 9.71 -7.82
C ASN A 61 -0.55 9.42 -6.41
N LEU A 62 -0.01 10.09 -5.39
CA LEU A 62 -0.45 9.88 -4.02
C LEU A 62 -1.76 10.62 -3.75
N PRO A 63 -2.71 10.00 -3.04
CA PRO A 63 -3.91 10.69 -2.61
C PRO A 63 -3.56 11.81 -1.63
N SER A 64 -4.48 12.75 -1.38
CA SER A 64 -4.33 13.79 -0.35
C SER A 64 -4.53 13.27 1.08
N THR A 65 -5.01 12.04 1.24
CA THR A 65 -5.30 11.40 2.53
C THR A 65 -4.05 10.98 3.30
N GLN A 66 -4.20 10.60 4.58
CA GLN A 66 -3.06 10.22 5.42
C GLN A 66 -2.57 8.78 5.23
N GLY A 67 -3.21 8.01 4.36
CA GLY A 67 -2.75 6.69 3.96
C GLY A 67 -3.27 6.25 2.60
N VAL A 68 -2.70 5.15 2.11
CA VAL A 68 -3.10 4.50 0.87
C VAL A 68 -3.00 2.97 1.02
N ALA A 69 -3.96 2.26 0.44
CA ALA A 69 -3.88 0.83 0.21
C ALA A 69 -3.63 0.56 -1.27
N LEU A 70 -2.65 -0.29 -1.58
CA LEU A 70 -2.23 -0.66 -2.92
C LEU A 70 -2.38 -2.17 -3.08
N PHE A 71 -3.12 -2.57 -4.09
CA PHE A 71 -3.31 -3.97 -4.47
C PHE A 71 -2.75 -4.19 -5.86
N ALA A 72 -1.91 -5.19 -6.02
CA ALA A 72 -1.34 -5.55 -7.31
C ALA A 72 -1.36 -7.07 -7.48
N CYS A 73 -1.79 -7.52 -8.67
CA CYS A 73 -1.64 -8.89 -9.13
C CYS A 73 -1.70 -8.94 -10.65
N GLU A 74 -0.55 -9.09 -11.30
CA GLU A 74 -0.41 -9.17 -12.75
C GLU A 74 -1.27 -10.30 -13.36
N LYS A 75 -1.29 -11.48 -12.74
CA LYS A 75 -2.01 -12.67 -13.24
C LYS A 75 -3.49 -12.43 -13.49
N ILE A 76 -4.11 -11.53 -12.73
CA ILE A 76 -5.54 -11.18 -12.85
C ILE A 76 -5.75 -9.73 -13.31
N GLY A 77 -4.69 -9.04 -13.75
CA GLY A 77 -4.75 -7.64 -14.20
C GLY A 77 -5.07 -6.62 -13.10
N LEU A 78 -4.93 -6.99 -11.82
CA LEU A 78 -5.29 -6.12 -10.70
C LEU A 78 -4.20 -5.07 -10.46
N PHE A 79 -4.60 -3.80 -10.41
CA PHE A 79 -3.80 -2.71 -9.84
C PHE A 79 -4.73 -1.63 -9.31
N GLU A 80 -4.84 -1.51 -7.99
CA GLU A 80 -5.74 -0.58 -7.33
C GLU A 80 -5.00 0.24 -6.28
N ALA A 81 -5.28 1.54 -6.24
CA ALA A 81 -4.76 2.48 -5.27
C ALA A 81 -5.94 3.18 -4.56
N LEU A 82 -6.22 2.76 -3.33
CA LEU A 82 -7.35 3.24 -2.56
C LEU A 82 -6.90 4.24 -1.49
N PRO A 83 -7.43 5.48 -1.48
CA PRO A 83 -7.14 6.43 -0.43
C PRO A 83 -7.72 5.95 0.90
N LEU A 84 -6.93 6.04 1.98
CA LEU A 84 -7.38 5.71 3.33
C LEU A 84 -7.28 6.92 4.26
N PRO A 85 -8.30 7.20 5.09
CA PRO A 85 -8.28 8.31 6.03
C PRO A 85 -7.15 8.15 7.05
N VAL A 86 -6.87 6.92 7.47
CA VAL A 86 -5.77 6.55 8.36
C VAL A 86 -5.22 5.17 7.98
N VAL A 87 -3.93 4.95 8.25
CA VAL A 87 -3.29 3.63 8.24
C VAL A 87 -2.50 3.53 9.54
N TYR A 88 -2.77 2.56 10.42
CA TYR A 88 -2.10 2.50 11.73
C TYR A 88 -0.62 2.12 11.66
N ARG A 89 -0.27 1.22 10.74
CA ARG A 89 1.10 0.79 10.50
C ARG A 89 1.27 0.50 9.01
N SER A 90 2.32 1.04 8.40
CA SER A 90 2.67 0.63 7.04
C SER A 90 2.99 -0.86 7.02
N ARG A 91 2.41 -1.61 6.10
CA ARG A 91 2.57 -3.06 5.95
C ARG A 91 2.70 -3.42 4.47
N LEU A 92 3.45 -4.46 4.20
CA LEU A 92 3.54 -5.09 2.90
C LEU A 92 3.37 -6.58 3.10
N ALA A 93 2.54 -7.20 2.28
CA ALA A 93 2.32 -8.62 2.36
C ALA A 93 2.14 -9.24 0.98
N VAL A 94 2.84 -10.36 0.81
CA VAL A 94 2.77 -11.22 -0.37
C VAL A 94 1.99 -12.45 0.05
N ASP A 95 0.78 -12.60 -0.50
CA ASP A 95 -0.11 -13.72 -0.22
C ASP A 95 -0.96 -14.01 -1.47
N SER A 96 -1.47 -15.24 -1.55
CA SER A 96 -2.44 -15.75 -2.50
C SER A 96 -3.79 -15.03 -2.42
N THR A 97 -4.15 -14.51 -1.25
CA THR A 97 -5.37 -13.71 -1.03
C THR A 97 -5.01 -12.30 -0.54
N PRO A 98 -5.72 -11.25 -1.00
CA PRO A 98 -5.45 -9.90 -0.52
C PRO A 98 -5.81 -9.78 0.96
N LEU A 99 -4.94 -9.11 1.74
CA LEU A 99 -5.21 -8.86 3.17
C LEU A 99 -6.24 -7.76 3.33
N VAL A 100 -7.52 -8.10 3.21
CA VAL A 100 -8.66 -7.16 3.32
C VAL A 100 -8.99 -6.76 4.76
N ARG A 101 -8.45 -7.46 5.77
CA ARG A 101 -8.80 -7.21 7.18
C ARG A 101 -8.49 -5.79 7.64
N GLU A 102 -7.44 -5.17 7.11
CA GLU A 102 -7.10 -3.79 7.46
C GLU A 102 -8.10 -2.79 6.83
N LEU A 103 -8.59 -3.06 5.62
CA LEU A 103 -9.68 -2.27 5.03
C LEU A 103 -10.97 -2.41 5.86
N ALA A 104 -11.33 -3.64 6.22
CA ALA A 104 -12.48 -3.90 7.08
C ALA A 104 -12.36 -3.18 8.43
N SER A 105 -11.17 -3.15 9.04
CA SER A 105 -10.97 -2.42 10.31
C SER A 105 -11.08 -0.90 10.16
N VAL A 106 -10.68 -0.33 9.02
CA VAL A 106 -10.84 1.12 8.76
C VAL A 106 -12.32 1.44 8.52
N GLU A 107 -13.06 0.56 7.83
CA GLU A 107 -14.50 0.69 7.63
C GLU A 107 -15.27 0.58 8.96
N ASP A 108 -14.94 -0.40 9.80
CA ASP A 108 -15.55 -0.58 11.13
C ASP A 108 -15.29 0.60 12.06
N GLU A 109 -14.10 1.22 12.00
CA GLU A 109 -13.72 2.29 12.92
C GLU A 109 -14.25 3.67 12.53
N PHE A 110 -14.24 4.00 11.24
CA PHE A 110 -14.61 5.34 10.77
C PHE A 110 -15.95 5.40 10.05
N GLY A 111 -16.49 4.28 9.55
CA GLY A 111 -17.69 4.26 8.74
C GLY A 111 -17.63 5.26 7.56
N ARG A 112 -18.80 5.76 7.13
CA ARG A 112 -18.91 6.83 6.13
C ARG A 112 -18.82 8.19 6.82
N LEU A 113 -17.69 8.88 6.66
CA LEU A 113 -17.50 10.25 7.14
C LEU A 113 -17.93 11.27 6.08
N LEU A 114 -18.89 12.13 6.41
CA LEU A 114 -19.20 13.35 5.65
C LEU A 114 -18.63 14.55 6.39
N THR A 115 -17.76 15.31 5.73
CA THR A 115 -17.24 16.57 6.26
C THR A 115 -17.85 17.72 5.44
N VAL A 116 -18.66 18.55 6.09
CA VAL A 116 -19.17 19.80 5.52
C VAL A 116 -18.31 20.94 6.06
N VAL A 117 -17.69 21.69 5.14
CA VAL A 117 -16.98 22.93 5.47
C VAL A 117 -17.92 24.09 5.17
N LEU A 118 -18.36 24.79 6.22
CA LEU A 118 -19.07 26.05 6.10
C LEU A 118 -18.05 27.17 6.24
N ASP A 119 -17.82 27.87 5.14
CA ASP A 119 -17.07 29.11 5.14
C ASP A 119 -18.05 30.29 5.28
N ARG A 120 -17.71 31.27 6.12
CA ARG A 120 -18.41 32.55 6.21
C ARG A 120 -17.47 33.61 5.63
N THR A 121 -17.36 33.61 4.31
CA THR A 121 -16.75 34.71 3.55
C THR A 121 -17.77 35.27 2.57
#